data_AF-A0A2V8KP35-F1
#
_entry.id   AF-A0A2V8KP35-F1
#
_cell.length_a   1.000
_cell.length_b   1.000
_cell.length_c   1.000
_cell.angle_alpha   90.00
_cell.angle_beta   90.00
_cell.angle_gamma   90.00
#
_symmetry.space_group_name_H-M   'P 1'
#
loop_
_entity.id
_entity.type
_entity.pdbx_description
1 polymer ?
#
loop_
_entity_poly.entity_id
_entity_poly.type
_entity_poly.pdbx_seq_one_letter_code
_entity_poly.pdbx_strand_id
1 'polypeptide(L)'
;MRFSFSLFAVVITLAICVPGRAQGRTYQLGSTPSEEEIKARDIAISPDGKELPPGSGTAKEGATIFAQKCAACHGPNGNGGGLTRGIVPLGNAKPVKIGFSLVPYATTV
;
A
#
# COMPACT_ATOMS: atom_id res chain seq x y z
N MET A 1 -11.39 40.60 -37.38
CA MET A 1 -12.20 39.42 -37.81
C MET A 1 -11.38 38.15 -38.06
N ARG A 2 -10.12 38.22 -38.55
CA ARG A 2 -9.29 37.02 -38.82
C ARG A 2 -8.76 36.30 -37.56
N PHE A 3 -8.51 37.01 -36.45
CA PHE A 3 -7.99 36.42 -35.20
C PHE A 3 -9.01 35.55 -34.44
N SER A 4 -10.30 35.92 -34.45
CA SER A 4 -11.36 35.15 -33.78
C SER A 4 -11.65 33.81 -34.45
N PHE A 5 -11.41 33.72 -35.76
CA PHE A 5 -11.64 32.49 -36.54
C PHE A 5 -10.56 31.42 -36.26
N SER A 6 -9.29 31.83 -36.13
CA SER A 6 -8.20 30.92 -35.76
C SER A 6 -8.35 30.37 -34.34
N LEU A 7 -8.80 31.18 -33.38
CA LEU A 7 -9.01 30.73 -32.00
C LEU A 7 -10.16 29.70 -31.93
N PHE A 8 -11.24 29.93 -32.67
CA PHE A 8 -12.35 28.99 -32.77
C PHE A 8 -11.94 27.65 -33.40
N ALA A 9 -11.13 27.69 -34.47
CA ALA A 9 -10.63 26.49 -35.12
C ALA A 9 -9.72 25.66 -34.21
N VAL A 10 -8.86 26.30 -33.41
CA VAL A 10 -8.00 25.61 -32.43
C VAL A 10 -8.82 24.97 -31.31
N VAL A 11 -9.81 25.68 -30.76
CA VAL A 11 -10.71 25.14 -29.72
C VAL A 11 -11.50 23.94 -30.23
N ILE A 12 -12.01 23.99 -31.47
CA ILE A 12 -12.71 22.86 -32.10
C ILE A 12 -11.75 21.67 -32.30
N THR A 13 -10.52 21.91 -32.76
CA THR A 13 -9.53 20.85 -32.99
C THR A 13 -9.12 20.17 -31.68
N LEU A 14 -8.94 20.95 -30.60
CA LEU A 14 -8.70 20.41 -29.26
C LEU A 14 -9.91 19.61 -28.74
N ALA A 15 -11.14 20.11 -28.94
CA ALA A 15 -12.34 19.41 -28.52
C ALA A 15 -12.55 18.05 -29.23
N ILE A 16 -12.12 17.93 -30.49
CA ILE A 16 -12.22 16.69 -31.28
C ILE A 16 -11.14 15.67 -30.89
N CYS A 17 -9.96 16.11 -30.48
CA CYS A 17 -8.85 15.21 -30.09
C CYS A 17 -9.00 14.59 -28.69
N VAL A 18 -9.77 15.20 -27.78
CA VAL A 18 -9.95 14.70 -26.40
C VAL A 18 -10.72 13.37 -26.31
N PRO A 19 -11.83 13.14 -27.03
CA PRO A 19 -12.56 11.85 -26.94
C PRO A 19 -11.82 10.66 -27.57
N GLY A 20 -10.80 10.89 -28.40
CA GLY A 20 -10.07 9.82 -29.11
C GLY A 20 -8.98 9.10 -28.30
N ARG A 21 -8.75 9.48 -27.03
CA ARG A 21 -7.66 8.93 -26.20
C ARG A 21 -8.07 7.78 -25.28
N ALA A 22 -9.33 7.31 -25.30
CA ALA A 22 -9.83 6.34 -24.31
C ALA A 22 -10.63 5.13 -24.86
N GLN A 23 -10.61 4.85 -26.17
CA GLN A 23 -11.39 3.74 -26.76
C GLN A 23 -10.51 2.52 -27.05
N GLY A 24 -9.92 1.93 -26.01
CA GLY A 24 -9.46 0.54 -26.09
C GLY A 24 -10.64 -0.43 -26.09
N ARG A 25 -10.44 -1.69 -26.53
CA ARG A 25 -11.48 -2.73 -26.35
C ARG A 25 -11.82 -2.85 -24.86
N THR A 26 -13.09 -2.73 -24.52
CA THR A 26 -13.57 -3.00 -23.16
C THR A 26 -13.82 -4.50 -23.04
N TYR A 27 -13.16 -5.15 -22.08
CA TYR A 27 -13.36 -6.58 -21.79
C TYR A 27 -14.54 -6.84 -20.85
N GLN A 28 -15.23 -5.77 -20.38
CA GLN A 28 -16.33 -5.82 -19.42
C GLN A 28 -15.99 -6.62 -18.14
N LEU A 29 -14.72 -6.57 -17.71
CA LEU A 29 -14.26 -7.20 -16.48
C LEU A 29 -14.31 -6.19 -15.32
N GLY A 30 -14.91 -6.62 -14.21
CA GLY A 30 -15.02 -5.82 -12.99
C GLY A 30 -16.06 -4.71 -13.06
N SER A 31 -16.14 -3.93 -11.99
CA SER A 31 -16.97 -2.73 -11.87
C SER A 31 -16.24 -1.67 -11.07
N THR A 32 -16.66 -0.41 -11.18
CA THR A 32 -16.15 0.66 -10.31
C THR A 32 -16.54 0.35 -8.87
N PRO A 33 -15.58 0.26 -7.93
CA PRO A 33 -15.89 0.05 -6.53
C PRO A 33 -16.79 1.17 -5.99
N SER A 34 -17.78 0.79 -5.18
CA SER A 34 -18.54 1.73 -4.36
C SER A 34 -17.65 2.40 -3.30
N GLU A 35 -18.11 3.52 -2.75
CA GLU A 35 -17.39 4.22 -1.68
C GLU A 35 -17.27 3.31 -0.44
N GLU A 36 -18.30 2.52 -0.16
CA GLU A 36 -18.30 1.53 0.92
C GLU A 36 -17.24 0.44 0.71
N GLU A 37 -17.09 -0.05 -0.53
CA GLU A 37 -16.07 -1.05 -0.86
C GLU A 37 -14.64 -0.51 -0.76
N ILE A 38 -14.44 0.76 -1.11
CA ILE A 38 -13.15 1.44 -0.93
C ILE A 38 -12.87 1.56 0.56
N LYS A 39 -13.80 2.09 1.34
CA LYS A 39 -13.63 2.29 2.79
C LYS A 39 -13.38 0.99 3.54
N ALA A 40 -13.97 -0.12 3.11
CA ALA A 40 -13.76 -1.43 3.75
C ALA A 40 -12.36 -2.03 3.47
N ARG A 41 -11.66 -1.57 2.43
CA ARG A 41 -10.37 -2.13 1.98
C ARG A 41 -9.21 -1.15 2.12
N ASP A 42 -9.48 0.15 2.22
CA ASP A 42 -8.48 1.20 2.41
C ASP A 42 -8.04 1.26 3.87
N ILE A 43 -7.16 0.32 4.24
CA ILE A 43 -6.55 0.19 5.57
C ILE A 43 -5.05 0.52 5.55
N ALA A 44 -4.57 1.11 4.45
CA ALA A 44 -3.16 1.42 4.29
C ALA A 44 -2.77 2.60 5.19
N ILE A 45 -1.68 2.43 5.93
CA ILE A 45 -1.12 3.47 6.79
C ILE A 45 0.16 4.01 6.17
N SER A 46 0.21 5.33 5.99
CA SER A 46 1.39 5.99 5.43
C SER A 46 2.59 5.93 6.39
N PRO A 47 3.85 5.97 5.91
CA PRO A 47 5.05 6.01 6.77
C PRO A 47 5.06 7.11 7.84
N ASP A 48 4.40 8.23 7.58
CA ASP A 48 4.24 9.37 8.50
C ASP A 48 3.07 9.21 9.48
N GLY A 49 2.35 8.08 9.44
CA GLY A 49 1.23 7.77 10.33
C GLY A 49 -0.13 8.32 9.88
N LYS A 50 -0.23 8.89 8.67
CA LYS A 50 -1.53 9.30 8.12
C LYS A 50 -2.49 8.09 8.04
N GLU A 51 -3.76 8.33 8.34
CA GLU A 51 -4.86 7.35 8.41
C GLU A 51 -4.80 6.37 9.61
N LEU A 52 -3.89 6.57 10.58
CA LEU A 52 -3.91 5.79 11.82
C LEU A 52 -5.24 6.00 12.58
N PRO A 53 -5.98 4.92 12.90
CA PRO A 53 -7.15 5.04 13.75
C PRO A 53 -6.72 5.37 15.19
N PRO A 54 -7.58 6.04 15.98
CA PRO A 54 -7.31 6.28 17.38
C PRO A 54 -7.18 4.95 18.13
N GLY A 55 -6.15 4.83 18.96
CA GLY A 55 -5.91 3.63 19.75
C GLY A 55 -4.56 3.67 20.46
N SER A 56 -4.35 2.68 21.33
CA SER A 56 -3.09 2.46 22.04
C SER A 56 -2.97 1.00 22.44
N GLY A 57 -1.74 0.56 22.69
CA GLY A 57 -1.48 -0.76 23.25
C GLY A 57 -0.06 -0.83 23.83
N THR A 58 0.17 -1.85 24.66
CA THR A 58 1.45 -2.08 25.32
C THR A 58 2.08 -3.39 24.84
N ALA A 59 3.41 -3.48 24.96
CA ALA A 59 4.13 -4.71 24.65
C ALA A 59 3.64 -5.91 25.48
N LYS A 60 3.19 -5.67 26.72
CA LYS A 60 2.66 -6.72 27.61
C LYS A 60 1.33 -7.28 27.08
N GLU A 61 0.42 -6.43 26.63
CA GLU A 61 -0.84 -6.85 26.00
C GLU A 61 -0.57 -7.60 24.69
N GLY A 62 0.34 -7.06 23.87
CA GLY A 62 0.76 -7.68 22.62
C GLY A 62 1.34 -9.08 22.81
N ALA A 63 2.12 -9.32 23.88
CA ALA A 63 2.71 -10.62 24.18
C ALA A 63 1.66 -11.72 24.36
N THR A 64 0.55 -11.42 25.04
CA THR A 64 -0.56 -12.38 25.20
C THR A 64 -1.21 -12.72 23.87
N ILE A 65 -1.48 -11.72 23.02
CA ILE A 65 -2.07 -11.92 21.68
C ILE A 65 -1.12 -12.73 20.80
N PHE A 66 0.17 -12.40 20.81
CA PHE A 66 1.17 -13.06 20.00
C PHE A 66 1.29 -14.55 20.34
N ALA A 67 1.32 -14.89 21.64
CA ALA A 67 1.34 -16.27 22.10
C ALA A 67 0.12 -17.08 21.63
N GLN A 68 -1.06 -16.44 21.56
CA GLN A 68 -2.31 -17.09 21.18
C GLN A 68 -2.50 -17.23 19.67
N LYS A 69 -2.04 -16.24 18.88
CA LYS A 69 -2.42 -16.13 17.46
C LYS A 69 -1.25 -16.27 16.48
N CYS A 70 -0.01 -16.00 16.91
CA CYS A 70 1.12 -15.84 16.01
C CYS A 70 2.21 -16.90 16.25
N ALA A 71 2.43 -17.28 17.52
CA ALA A 71 3.55 -18.12 17.94
C ALA A 71 3.56 -19.52 17.30
N ALA A 72 2.40 -20.03 16.87
CA ALA A 72 2.29 -21.32 16.18
C ALA A 72 3.14 -21.37 14.88
N CYS A 73 3.27 -20.25 14.17
CA CYS A 73 4.05 -20.15 12.94
C CYS A 73 5.35 -19.34 13.12
N HIS A 74 5.33 -18.32 13.98
CA HIS A 74 6.43 -17.38 14.15
C HIS A 74 7.35 -17.71 15.34
N GLY A 75 7.09 -18.83 16.05
CA GLY A 75 7.81 -19.22 17.26
C GLY A 75 7.42 -18.39 18.48
N PRO A 76 7.68 -18.86 19.71
CA PRO A 76 7.24 -18.19 20.93
C PRO A 76 7.85 -16.80 21.13
N ASN A 77 9.01 -16.54 20.53
CA ASN A 77 9.76 -15.28 20.66
C ASN A 77 9.83 -14.49 19.35
N GLY A 78 9.01 -14.80 18.34
CA GLY A 78 9.07 -14.12 17.03
C GLY A 78 10.36 -14.37 16.24
N ASN A 79 11.10 -15.42 16.58
CA ASN A 79 12.34 -15.82 15.92
C ASN A 79 12.12 -16.61 14.62
N GLY A 80 10.86 -16.93 14.30
CA GLY A 80 10.42 -17.57 13.06
C GLY A 80 10.46 -19.11 13.07
N GLY A 81 9.56 -19.72 12.30
CA GLY A 81 9.71 -21.08 11.75
C GLY A 81 10.53 -21.06 10.45
N GLY A 82 10.87 -22.24 9.89
CA GLY A 82 11.84 -22.45 8.80
C GLY A 82 11.72 -21.62 7.51
N LEU A 83 10.72 -20.74 7.39
CA LEU A 83 10.49 -19.83 6.27
C LEU A 83 10.88 -18.35 6.54
N THR A 84 11.35 -17.96 7.72
CA THR A 84 11.84 -16.59 7.97
C THR A 84 13.24 -16.37 7.41
N ARG A 85 13.33 -16.19 6.09
CA ARG A 85 14.56 -15.73 5.41
C ARG A 85 14.57 -14.20 5.30
N GLY A 86 14.82 -13.55 6.43
CA GLY A 86 15.20 -12.14 6.52
C GLY A 86 16.59 -12.03 7.14
N ILE A 87 17.61 -12.60 6.48
CA ILE A 87 19.01 -12.41 6.87
C ILE A 87 19.63 -11.46 5.86
N VAL A 88 19.94 -10.24 6.28
CA VAL A 88 20.85 -9.36 5.55
C VAL A 88 21.91 -8.87 6.54
N PRO A 89 23.21 -9.14 6.30
CA PRO A 89 24.26 -8.48 7.04
C PRO A 89 24.31 -7.00 6.64
N LEU A 90 24.13 -6.09 7.59
CA LEU A 90 24.50 -4.69 7.42
C LEU A 90 26.03 -4.59 7.53
N GLY A 91 26.73 -4.74 6.41
CA GLY A 91 28.19 -4.66 6.33
C GLY A 91 28.93 -5.90 6.88
N ASN A 92 30.14 -5.71 7.39
CA ASN A 92 31.05 -6.81 7.79
C ASN A 92 30.69 -7.48 9.14
N ALA A 93 29.51 -7.20 9.68
CA ALA A 93 29.04 -7.78 10.93
C ALA A 93 28.40 -9.16 10.71
N LYS A 94 28.56 -10.06 11.69
CA LYS A 94 27.87 -11.36 11.70
C LYS A 94 26.35 -11.10 11.54
N PRO A 95 25.65 -11.77 10.60
CA PRO A 95 24.24 -11.50 10.37
C PRO A 95 23.42 -11.75 11.63
N VAL A 96 22.74 -10.70 12.11
CA VAL A 96 21.78 -10.82 13.21
C VAL A 96 20.41 -11.15 12.59
N LYS A 97 19.78 -12.23 13.06
CA LYS A 97 18.39 -12.54 12.70
C LYS A 97 17.48 -11.53 13.40
N ILE A 98 16.95 -10.57 12.65
CA ILE A 98 15.91 -9.67 13.12
C ILE A 98 14.74 -9.81 12.15
N GLY A 99 13.65 -10.44 12.61
CA GLY A 99 12.49 -10.82 11.81
C GLY A 99 11.79 -9.66 11.07
N PHE A 100 12.12 -8.41 11.42
CA PHE A 100 11.54 -7.17 10.87
C PHE A 100 12.61 -6.18 10.35
N SER A 101 13.86 -6.58 10.21
CA SER A 101 14.99 -5.66 9.89
C SER A 101 14.90 -4.91 8.56
N LEU A 102 13.94 -5.26 7.69
CA LEU A 102 13.85 -4.75 6.32
C LEU A 102 12.72 -3.74 6.11
N VAL A 103 11.89 -3.48 7.12
CA VAL A 103 10.84 -2.45 7.03
C VAL A 103 11.30 -1.17 7.75
N PRO A 104 11.55 -0.07 7.02
CA PRO A 104 12.11 1.15 7.61
C PRO A 104 11.09 1.95 8.44
N TYR A 105 9.80 1.58 8.40
CA TYR A 105 8.72 2.31 9.02
C TYR A 105 7.92 1.40 9.96
N ALA A 106 7.59 1.91 11.15
CA ALA A 106 6.79 1.20 12.14
C ALA A 106 5.38 0.84 11.65
N THR A 107 4.90 1.51 10.59
CA THR A 107 3.59 1.29 9.98
C THR A 107 3.54 0.09 9.02
N THR A 108 4.66 -0.64 8.81
CA THR A 108 4.79 -1.72 7.82
C THR A 108 5.12 -3.10 8.45
N VAL A 109 4.65 -3.36 9.68
CA VAL A 109 4.89 -4.64 10.39
C VAL A 109 4.30 -5.87 9.71
#